data_AF-S3HEQ6-F1
#
_entry.id   AF-S3HEQ6-F1
#
_cell.length_a   1.000
_cell.length_b   1.000
_cell.length_c   1.000
_cell.angle_alpha   90.00
_cell.angle_beta   90.00
_cell.angle_gamma   90.00
#
_symmetry.space_group_name_H-M   'P 1'
#
loop_
_entity.id
_entity.type
_entity.pdbx_description
1 polymer ?
#
loop_
_entity_poly.entity_id
_entity_poly.type
_entity_poly.pdbx_seq_one_letter_code
_entity_poly.pdbx_strand_id
1 'polypeptide(L)'
;MSRAWRPLTPNERRLVEKLLSREFAGCEALRLQLETARVSAIDKEGSLQFRVSGPPAAVAFRVPTEGYYFDKSGVDFRPAVNVLLHIVDGKLHELEVYKDDGSPVELLPEQLDVTALRFP
;
A
#
# COMPACT_ATOMS: atom_id res chain seq x y z
N MET A 1 -17.35 11.94 -9.51
CA MET A 1 -16.15 12.14 -10.35
C MET A 1 -15.65 10.76 -10.74
N SER A 2 -15.58 10.42 -12.02
CA SER A 2 -15.05 9.12 -12.45
C SER A 2 -13.58 9.01 -12.01
N ARG A 3 -13.30 8.01 -11.18
CA ARG A 3 -11.95 7.69 -10.72
C ARG A 3 -11.09 7.29 -11.94
N ALA A 4 -10.11 8.12 -12.29
CA ALA A 4 -9.21 7.83 -13.39
C ALA A 4 -8.28 6.66 -13.01
N TRP A 5 -8.29 5.60 -13.82
CA TRP A 5 -7.41 4.45 -13.65
C TRP A 5 -6.07 4.72 -14.35
N ARG A 6 -5.00 4.77 -13.57
CA ARG A 6 -3.64 5.04 -14.06
C ARG A 6 -2.67 3.93 -13.64
N PRO A 7 -1.49 3.82 -14.28
CA PRO A 7 -0.39 3.08 -13.69
C PRO A 7 -0.02 3.62 -12.30
N LEU A 8 0.59 2.76 -11.48
CA LEU A 8 1.25 3.22 -10.26
C LEU A 8 2.38 4.19 -10.62
N THR A 9 2.60 5.20 -9.80
CA THR A 9 3.84 5.98 -9.86
C THR A 9 5.03 5.08 -9.50
N PRO A 10 6.27 5.45 -9.86
CA PRO A 10 7.44 4.67 -9.46
C PRO A 10 7.53 4.46 -7.94
N ASN A 11 7.11 5.44 -7.15
CA ASN A 11 7.20 5.37 -5.70
C ASN A 11 6.09 4.52 -5.07
N GLU A 12 4.85 4.66 -5.55
CA GLU A 12 3.75 3.76 -5.15
C GLU A 12 4.09 2.30 -5.45
N ARG A 13 4.67 2.03 -6.63
CA ARG A 13 5.13 0.68 -7.00
C ARG A 13 6.18 0.16 -6.02
N ARG A 14 7.21 0.95 -5.73
CA ARG A 14 8.26 0.56 -4.76
C ARG A 14 7.70 0.32 -3.36
N LEU A 15 6.71 1.10 -2.94
CA LEU A 15 6.05 0.92 -1.65
C LEU A 15 5.32 -0.43 -1.58
N VAL A 16 4.54 -0.78 -2.61
CA VAL A 16 3.87 -2.08 -2.67
C VAL A 16 4.88 -3.23 -2.77
N GLU A 17 5.95 -3.07 -3.57
CA GLU A 17 7.05 -4.05 -3.65
C GLU A 17 7.73 -4.25 -2.29
N LYS A 18 7.92 -3.18 -1.51
CA LYS A 18 8.46 -3.24 -0.15
C LYS A 18 7.52 -4.00 0.79
N LEU A 19 6.22 -3.73 0.75
CA LEU A 19 5.23 -4.48 1.54
C LEU A 19 5.22 -5.98 1.17
N LEU A 20 5.29 -6.28 -0.13
CA LEU A 20 5.42 -7.63 -0.68
C LEU A 20 6.83 -8.23 -0.53
N SER A 21 7.79 -7.53 0.08
CA SER A 21 9.09 -8.14 0.40
C SER A 21 9.02 -8.99 1.68
N ARG A 22 7.95 -8.85 2.48
CA ARG A 22 7.66 -9.79 3.58
C ARG A 22 7.19 -11.10 2.98
N GLU A 23 7.73 -12.21 3.45
CA GLU A 23 7.33 -13.54 2.99
C GLU A 23 6.02 -13.97 3.66
N PHE A 24 5.04 -14.37 2.84
CA PHE A 24 3.80 -14.98 3.26
C PHE A 24 3.20 -15.80 2.12
N ALA A 25 2.29 -16.72 2.45
CA ALA A 25 1.62 -17.56 1.45
C ALA A 25 0.87 -16.71 0.40
N GLY A 26 1.09 -17.00 -0.89
CA GLY A 26 0.47 -16.27 -2.00
C GLY A 26 1.22 -15.01 -2.44
N CYS A 27 2.33 -14.64 -1.80
CA CYS A 27 3.07 -13.41 -2.12
C CYS A 27 3.58 -13.36 -3.58
N GLU A 28 4.06 -14.48 -4.14
CA GLU A 28 4.53 -14.53 -5.54
C GLU A 28 3.40 -14.22 -6.53
N ALA A 29 2.20 -14.78 -6.31
CA ALA A 29 1.04 -14.49 -7.14
C ALA A 29 0.64 -13.01 -7.07
N LEU A 30 0.79 -12.36 -5.91
CA LEU A 30 0.55 -10.91 -5.77
C LEU A 30 1.59 -10.06 -6.49
N ARG A 31 2.87 -10.47 -6.49
CA ARG A 31 3.92 -9.79 -7.27
C ARG A 31 3.62 -9.84 -8.77
N LEU A 32 3.15 -10.99 -9.28
CA LEU A 32 2.70 -11.11 -10.68
C LEU A 32 1.49 -10.21 -10.98
N GLN A 33 0.53 -10.11 -10.05
CA GLN A 33 -0.61 -9.19 -10.21
C GLN A 33 -0.14 -7.72 -10.30
N LEU A 34 0.86 -7.33 -9.52
CA LEU A 34 1.42 -5.98 -9.48
C LEU A 34 2.04 -5.54 -10.83
N GLU A 35 2.52 -6.49 -11.66
CA GLU A 35 3.06 -6.19 -12.99
C GLU A 35 2.01 -5.55 -13.91
N THR A 36 0.74 -5.94 -13.75
CA THR A 36 -0.39 -5.46 -14.57
C THR A 36 -1.25 -4.41 -13.87
N ALA A 37 -0.88 -4.04 -12.65
CA ALA A 37 -1.72 -3.23 -11.79
C ALA A 37 -1.95 -1.82 -12.34
N ARG A 38 -3.22 -1.41 -12.29
CA ARG A 38 -3.65 -0.01 -12.37
C ARG A 38 -4.29 0.39 -11.07
N VAL A 39 -4.17 1.66 -10.72
CA VAL A 39 -4.71 2.21 -9.50
C VAL A 39 -5.60 3.41 -9.76
N SER A 40 -6.48 3.70 -8.81
CA SER A 40 -7.18 4.98 -8.72
C SER A 40 -7.18 5.47 -7.28
N ALA A 41 -6.94 6.77 -7.09
CA ALA A 41 -6.89 7.39 -5.77
C ALA A 41 -8.24 7.24 -5.06
N ILE A 42 -8.19 6.84 -3.79
CA ILE A 42 -9.36 6.69 -2.94
C ILE A 42 -9.72 8.01 -2.26
N ASP A 43 -8.71 8.63 -1.66
CA ASP A 43 -8.81 9.82 -0.82
C ASP A 43 -7.57 10.72 -1.00
N LYS A 44 -7.46 11.74 -0.15
CA LYS A 44 -6.34 12.70 -0.13
C LYS A 44 -5.15 12.23 0.72
N GLU A 45 -5.30 11.17 1.52
CA GLU A 45 -4.25 10.65 2.41
C GLU A 45 -3.30 9.70 1.65
N GLY A 46 -3.67 9.31 0.43
CA GLY A 46 -2.86 8.53 -0.48
C GLY A 46 -3.34 7.09 -0.64
N SER A 47 -4.53 6.76 -0.17
CA SER A 47 -5.12 5.43 -0.36
C SER A 47 -5.38 5.15 -1.84
N LEU A 48 -5.18 3.90 -2.28
CA LEU A 48 -5.31 3.49 -3.69
C LEU A 48 -6.20 2.27 -3.82
N GLN A 49 -7.14 2.31 -4.76
CA GLN A 49 -7.85 1.13 -5.23
C GLN A 49 -7.06 0.48 -6.35
N PHE A 50 -6.90 -0.84 -6.33
CA PHE A 50 -6.27 -1.62 -7.38
C PHE A 50 -7.26 -2.21 -8.38
N ARG A 51 -6.78 -2.35 -9.61
CA ARG A 51 -7.33 -3.21 -10.66
C ARG A 51 -6.18 -4.00 -11.25
N VAL A 52 -6.24 -5.33 -11.12
CA VAL A 52 -5.15 -6.25 -11.49
C VAL A 52 -5.66 -7.40 -12.35
N SER A 53 -4.73 -8.04 -13.06
CA SER A 53 -4.94 -9.31 -13.76
C SER A 53 -4.06 -10.41 -13.15
N GLY A 54 -4.30 -11.67 -13.51
CA GLY A 54 -3.53 -12.82 -13.02
C GLY A 54 -4.36 -13.77 -12.15
N PRO A 55 -3.80 -14.89 -11.65
CA PRO A 55 -4.51 -15.85 -10.79
C PRO A 55 -4.73 -15.31 -9.37
N PRO A 56 -5.74 -15.78 -8.62
CA PRO A 56 -5.92 -15.41 -7.22
C PRO A 56 -4.78 -15.96 -6.35
N ALA A 57 -4.31 -15.17 -5.39
CA ALA A 57 -3.32 -15.56 -4.40
C ALA A 57 -3.98 -16.26 -3.21
N ALA A 58 -3.38 -17.37 -2.76
CA ALA A 58 -3.81 -18.06 -1.55
C ALA A 58 -3.22 -17.37 -0.30
N VAL A 59 -3.88 -16.29 0.15
CA VAL A 59 -3.53 -15.57 1.38
C VAL A 59 -4.39 -16.06 2.55
N ALA A 60 -3.79 -16.14 3.75
CA ALA A 60 -4.52 -16.56 4.96
C ALA A 60 -5.40 -15.45 5.56
N PHE A 61 -5.01 -14.19 5.36
CA PHE A 61 -5.66 -13.02 5.93
C PHE A 61 -5.91 -11.96 4.85
N ARG A 62 -6.95 -11.14 5.04
CA ARG A 62 -7.27 -10.01 4.14
C ARG A 62 -6.14 -8.98 4.09
N VAL A 63 -5.44 -8.73 5.20
CA VAL A 63 -4.26 -7.87 5.25
C VAL A 63 -3.06 -8.75 5.59
N PRO A 64 -2.38 -9.36 4.61
CA PRO A 64 -1.25 -10.24 4.88
C PRO A 64 0.05 -9.49 5.17
N THR A 65 0.12 -8.19 4.86
CA THR A 65 1.27 -7.33 5.11
C THR A 65 0.82 -5.88 5.33
N GLU A 66 1.52 -5.20 6.22
CA GLU A 66 1.31 -3.79 6.58
C GLU A 66 2.64 -3.18 7.00
N GLY A 67 2.73 -1.86 6.95
CA GLY A 67 3.87 -1.10 7.44
C GLY A 67 3.44 0.27 7.94
N TYR A 68 4.38 1.02 8.48
CA TYR A 68 4.13 2.38 8.97
C TYR A 68 5.35 3.28 8.77
N TYR A 69 5.14 4.59 8.75
CA TYR A 69 6.21 5.60 8.71
C TYR A 69 5.80 6.86 9.48
N PHE A 70 6.75 7.77 9.66
CA PHE A 70 6.53 9.08 10.27
C PHE A 70 6.59 10.16 9.21
N ASP A 71 5.53 10.96 9.14
CA ASP A 71 5.38 12.03 8.15
C ASP A 71 5.91 13.38 8.63
N LYS A 72 6.37 13.45 9.88
CA LYS A 72 6.97 14.62 10.52
C LYS A 72 8.40 14.38 10.93
N SER A 73 9.27 15.34 10.61
CA SER A 73 10.65 15.33 11.09
C SER A 73 10.70 15.38 12.62
N GLY A 74 11.58 14.57 13.22
CA GLY A 74 11.73 14.46 14.67
C GLY A 74 10.66 13.63 15.38
N VAL A 75 9.67 13.08 14.67
CA VAL A 75 8.70 12.12 15.21
C VAL A 75 9.17 10.71 14.88
N ASP A 76 9.28 9.84 15.89
CA ASP A 76 9.75 8.45 15.74
C ASP A 76 8.89 7.42 16.49
N PHE A 77 7.77 7.86 17.08
CA PHE A 77 6.85 6.99 17.83
C PHE A 77 5.39 7.12 17.39
N ARG A 78 4.75 8.28 17.57
CA ARG A 78 3.37 8.59 17.19
C ARG A 78 3.22 10.10 16.94
N PRO A 79 2.28 10.55 16.09
CA PRO A 79 1.43 9.75 15.22
C PRO A 79 2.22 9.13 14.05
N ALA A 80 1.91 7.88 13.72
CA ALA A 80 2.43 7.14 12.57
C ALA A 80 1.37 7.07 11.46
N VAL A 81 1.85 7.19 10.22
CA VAL A 81 1.05 6.87 9.04
C VAL A 81 1.14 5.38 8.79
N ASN A 82 0.00 4.69 8.83
CA ASN A 82 -0.13 3.27 8.60
C ASN A 82 -0.46 3.01 7.13
N VAL A 83 0.12 1.95 6.59
CA VAL A 83 -0.03 1.52 5.19
C VAL A 83 -0.38 0.05 5.17
N LEU A 84 -1.62 -0.28 4.84
CA LEU A 84 -2.13 -1.66 4.85
C LEU A 84 -2.40 -2.12 3.42
N LEU A 85 -1.95 -3.33 3.09
CA LEU A 85 -2.22 -3.94 1.78
C LEU A 85 -3.39 -4.92 1.89
N HIS A 86 -4.56 -4.51 1.41
CA HIS A 86 -5.76 -5.35 1.39
C HIS A 86 -5.79 -6.25 0.17
N ILE A 87 -6.02 -7.53 0.43
CA ILE A 87 -6.23 -8.59 -0.54
C ILE A 87 -7.66 -9.11 -0.40
N VAL A 88 -8.44 -9.03 -1.49
CA VAL A 88 -9.84 -9.49 -1.55
C VAL A 88 -9.96 -10.50 -2.69
N ASP A 89 -10.55 -11.67 -2.42
CA ASP A 89 -10.64 -12.79 -3.36
C ASP A 89 -9.29 -13.18 -4.00
N GLY A 90 -8.22 -13.07 -3.19
CA GLY A 90 -6.85 -13.32 -3.63
C GLY A 90 -6.29 -12.26 -4.59
N LYS A 91 -6.91 -11.09 -4.70
CA LYS A 91 -6.46 -9.97 -5.55
C LYS A 91 -5.96 -8.80 -4.73
N LEU A 92 -4.89 -8.16 -5.20
CA LEU A 92 -4.56 -6.79 -4.78
C LEU A 92 -5.82 -5.93 -4.94
N HIS A 93 -6.33 -5.44 -3.81
CA HIS A 93 -7.61 -4.74 -3.76
C HIS A 93 -7.41 -3.28 -3.39
N GLU A 94 -6.74 -2.99 -2.28
CA GLU A 94 -6.57 -1.64 -1.78
C GLU A 94 -5.24 -1.47 -1.05
N LEU A 95 -4.62 -0.29 -1.22
CA LEU A 95 -3.57 0.22 -0.35
C LEU A 95 -4.26 1.25 0.53
N GLU A 96 -4.52 0.91 1.78
CA GLU A 96 -5.17 1.80 2.74
C GLU A 96 -4.08 2.61 3.44
N VAL A 97 -4.29 3.93 3.53
CA VAL A 97 -3.35 4.86 4.13
C VAL A 97 -4.11 5.73 5.12
N TYR A 98 -3.70 5.67 6.39
CA TYR A 98 -4.30 6.49 7.43
C TYR A 98 -3.30 6.84 8.52
N LYS A 99 -3.48 8.02 9.11
CA LYS A 99 -2.76 8.42 10.30
C LYS A 99 -3.53 8.00 11.54
N ASP A 100 -2.85 7.41 12.49
CA ASP A 100 -3.41 6.87 13.74
C ASP A 100 -4.12 7.89 14.63
N ASP A 101 -3.79 9.18 14.54
CA ASP A 101 -4.50 10.26 15.25
C ASP A 101 -5.61 10.94 14.42
N GLY A 102 -5.82 10.51 13.17
CA GLY A 102 -6.79 11.09 12.24
C GLY A 102 -6.42 12.50 11.72
N SER A 103 -5.24 13.02 12.07
CA SER A 103 -4.73 14.25 11.47
C SER A 103 -4.32 14.00 10.01
N PRO A 104 -4.24 15.04 9.17
CA PRO A 104 -3.81 14.88 7.78
C PRO A 104 -2.40 14.28 7.68
N VAL A 105 -2.19 13.43 6.68
CA VAL A 105 -0.88 12.95 6.25
C VAL A 105 -0.13 14.09 5.57
N GLU A 106 1.03 14.45 6.10
CA GLU A 106 1.86 15.58 5.61
C GLU A 106 2.89 15.14 4.55
N LEU A 107 3.32 13.88 4.59
CA LEU A 107 4.18 13.24 3.60
C LEU A 107 3.44 12.07 2.99
N LEU A 108 2.98 12.22 1.75
CA LEU A 108 2.17 11.19 1.10
C LEU A 108 3.02 9.97 0.69
N PRO A 109 2.40 8.77 0.56
CA PRO A 109 3.07 7.57 0.08
C PRO A 109 3.83 7.75 -1.24
N GLU A 110 3.32 8.59 -2.16
CA GLU A 110 3.99 8.85 -3.43
C GLU A 110 5.29 9.67 -3.31
N GLN A 111 5.52 10.30 -2.15
CA GLN A 111 6.68 11.13 -1.83
C GLN A 111 7.65 10.44 -0.85
N LEU A 112 7.21 9.37 -0.20
CA LEU A 112 7.95 8.65 0.84
C LEU A 112 9.24 8.01 0.31
N ASP A 113 10.38 8.22 0.96
CA ASP A 113 11.51 7.30 0.79
C ASP A 113 11.12 5.94 1.38
N VAL A 114 10.94 4.92 0.53
CA VAL A 114 10.50 3.58 0.94
C VAL A 114 11.43 2.89 1.95
N THR A 115 12.66 3.38 2.14
CA THR A 115 13.54 2.91 3.21
C THR A 115 13.09 3.35 4.61
N ALA A 116 12.28 4.40 4.70
CA ALA A 116 11.67 4.87 5.95
C ALA A 116 10.45 4.05 6.38
N LEU A 117 9.91 3.19 5.50
CA LEU A 117 8.83 2.27 5.85
C LEU A 117 9.32 1.22 6.85
N ARG A 118 8.65 1.16 8.00
CA ARG A 118 8.90 0.21 9.09
C ARG A 118 7.82 -0.87 9.09
N PHE A 119 8.16 -2.01 9.68
CA PHE A 119 7.24 -3.13 9.87
C PHE A 119 6.97 -3.32 11.37
N PRO A 120 5.75 -3.73 11.75
CA PRO A 120 5.45 -4.15 13.12
C PRO A 120 6.17 -5.45 13.49
#